data_AF-Q6MKU7-F1
#
_entry.id   AF-Q6MKU7-F1
#
_cell.length_a   1.000
_cell.length_b   1.000
_cell.length_c   1.000
_cell.angle_alpha   90.00
_cell.angle_beta   90.00
_cell.angle_gamma   90.00
#
_symmetry.space_group_name_H-M   'P 1'
#
loop_
_entity.id
_entity.type
_entity.pdbx_description
1 polymer ?
#
loop_
_entity_poly.entity_id
_entity_poly.type
_entity_poly.pdbx_seq_one_letter_code
_entity_poly.pdbx_strand_id
1 'polypeptide(L)'
;MMRVVWILEVLLKFVWDFCVAVLQVVSWVFRPNRYMKPAIVRLPLDIKSEWGIWWLSLIIFLIPGSMVVRVRQDLGLLYVHLLHTHDADKDIQTLKSRFEHKLRLILGEVKS
;
A
#
# COMPACT_ATOMS: atom_id res chain seq x y z
N MET A 1 8.22 -23.91 -23.16
CA MET A 1 9.30 -24.18 -22.18
C MET A 1 9.92 -22.91 -21.62
N MET A 2 10.40 -21.96 -22.44
CA MET A 2 10.97 -20.67 -21.98
C MET A 2 10.09 -19.86 -21.01
N ARG A 3 8.77 -19.81 -21.24
CA ARG A 3 7.85 -19.04 -20.37
C ARG A 3 7.86 -19.50 -18.92
N VAL A 4 8.02 -20.80 -18.66
CA VAL A 4 8.03 -21.35 -17.30
C VAL A 4 9.29 -20.91 -16.55
N VAL A 5 10.44 -20.85 -17.24
CA VAL A 5 11.71 -20.40 -16.66
C VAL A 5 11.63 -18.94 -16.22
N TRP A 6 11.02 -18.08 -17.04
CA TRP A 6 10.89 -16.65 -16.74
C TRP A 6 9.93 -16.40 -15.57
N ILE A 7 8.84 -17.16 -15.50
CA ILE A 7 7.90 -17.11 -14.37
C ILE A 7 8.61 -17.53 -13.08
N LEU A 8 9.41 -18.60 -13.13
CA LEU A 8 10.14 -19.09 -11.97
C LEU A 8 11.18 -18.07 -11.47
N GLU A 9 11.91 -17.46 -12.39
CA GLU A 9 12.93 -16.44 -12.09
C GLU A 9 12.32 -15.21 -11.42
N VAL A 10 11.20 -14.71 -11.97
CA VAL A 10 10.47 -13.58 -11.38
C VAL A 10 9.90 -13.93 -10.01
N LEU A 11 9.34 -15.14 -9.85
CA LEU A 11 8.79 -15.60 -8.58
C LEU A 11 9.87 -15.70 -7.49
N LEU A 12 11.02 -16.28 -7.82
CA LEU A 12 12.16 -16.40 -6.89
C LEU A 12 12.69 -15.03 -6.47
N LYS A 13 12.82 -14.10 -7.42
CA LYS A 13 13.25 -12.73 -7.14
C LYS A 13 12.24 -11.98 -6.27
N PHE A 14 10.95 -12.16 -6.54
CA PHE A 14 9.89 -11.59 -5.72
C PHE A 14 9.93 -12.11 -4.27
N VAL A 15 10.07 -13.42 -4.08
CA VAL A 15 10.17 -14.03 -2.74
C VAL A 15 11.40 -13.50 -2.00
N TRP A 16 12.52 -13.35 -2.69
CA TRP A 16 13.73 -12.76 -2.12
C TRP A 16 13.50 -11.31 -1.66
N ASP A 17 13.00 -10.45 -2.55
CA ASP A 17 12.75 -9.04 -2.25
C ASP A 17 11.71 -8.88 -1.12
N PHE A 18 10.70 -9.76 -1.08
CA PHE A 18 9.73 -9.83 0.00
C PHE A 18 10.38 -10.18 1.35
N CYS A 19 11.22 -11.22 1.39
CA CYS A 19 11.95 -11.60 2.60
C CYS A 19 12.87 -10.48 3.10
N VAL A 20 13.58 -9.79 2.19
CA VAL A 20 14.43 -8.64 2.54
C VAL A 20 13.60 -7.50 3.13
N ALA A 21 12.46 -7.20 2.51
CA ALA A 21 11.54 -6.17 3.02
C ALA A 21 11.04 -6.53 4.42
N VAL A 22 10.64 -7.78 4.67
CA VAL A 22 10.21 -8.25 6.00
C VAL A 22 11.33 -8.10 7.03
N LEU A 23 12.56 -8.49 6.70
CA LEU A 23 13.71 -8.37 7.60
C LEU A 23 14.05 -6.90 7.92
N GLN A 24 13.94 -6.01 6.94
CA GLN A 24 14.16 -4.58 7.14
C GLN A 24 13.14 -3.99 8.14
N VAL A 25 11.89 -4.44 8.07
CA VAL A 25 10.82 -4.01 8.97
C VAL A 25 11.04 -4.54 10.37
N VAL A 26 11.41 -5.82 10.50
CA VAL A 26 11.79 -6.42 11.79
C VAL A 26 12.96 -5.65 12.41
N SER A 27 13.94 -5.22 11.61
CA SER A 27 15.07 -4.41 12.11
C SER A 27 14.62 -3.06 12.68
N TRP A 28 13.53 -2.47 12.18
CA TRP A 28 12.96 -1.24 12.71
C TRP A 28 12.21 -1.45 14.03
N VAL A 29 11.65 -2.64 14.26
CA VAL A 29 11.02 -3.01 15.54
C VAL A 29 12.06 -3.06 16.68
N PHE A 30 13.29 -3.50 16.40
CA PHE A 30 14.35 -3.59 17.40
C PHE A 30 15.11 -2.25 17.66
N ARG A 31 14.86 -1.19 16.88
CA ARG A 31 15.48 0.13 17.11
C ARG A 31 14.68 0.96 18.13
N PRO A 32 15.34 1.76 18.99
CA PRO A 32 14.65 2.51 20.03
C PRO A 32 13.67 3.53 19.45
N ASN A 33 12.42 3.42 19.87
CA ASN A 33 11.21 4.13 19.44
C ASN A 33 11.17 5.63 19.82
N ARG A 34 12.26 6.40 19.65
CA ARG A 34 12.31 7.83 20.05
C ARG A 34 12.03 8.84 18.94
N TYR A 35 11.86 8.38 17.69
CA TYR A 35 11.53 9.26 16.56
C TYR A 35 10.29 8.81 15.78
N MET A 36 9.55 7.79 16.21
CA MET A 36 8.29 7.43 15.52
C MET A 36 7.25 8.53 15.72
N LYS A 37 6.66 8.98 14.62
CA LYS A 37 5.63 10.02 14.57
C LYS A 37 4.40 9.41 13.91
N PRO A 38 3.60 8.63 14.67
CA PRO A 38 2.44 7.99 14.10
C PRO A 38 1.38 9.03 13.75
N ALA A 39 0.65 8.80 12.66
CA ALA A 39 -0.43 9.69 12.23
C ALA A 39 -1.59 8.87 11.65
N ILE A 40 -2.82 9.37 11.79
CA ILE A 40 -3.99 8.83 11.09
C ILE A 40 -4.42 9.85 10.05
N VAL A 41 -4.43 9.44 8.79
CA VAL A 41 -4.69 10.30 7.65
C VAL A 41 -5.92 9.79 6.90
N ARG A 42 -6.65 10.72 6.30
CA ARG A 42 -7.81 10.42 5.47
C ARG A 42 -7.37 10.43 4.01
N LEU A 43 -7.58 9.33 3.33
CA LEU A 43 -7.36 9.20 1.90
C LEU A 43 -8.74 9.25 1.19
N PRO A 44 -9.04 10.32 0.45
CA PRO A 44 -10.22 10.35 -0.41
C PRO A 44 -10.03 9.39 -1.59
N LEU A 45 -11.00 8.50 -1.78
CA LEU A 45 -11.04 7.48 -2.81
C LEU A 45 -11.76 8.01 -4.05
N ASP A 46 -11.12 7.86 -5.19
CA ASP A 46 -11.70 8.04 -6.51
C ASP A 46 -12.25 6.71 -7.08
N ILE A 47 -11.75 5.56 -6.59
CA ILE A 47 -12.27 4.21 -6.90
C ILE A 47 -13.66 4.03 -6.27
N LYS A 48 -14.62 3.55 -7.07
CA LYS A 48 -16.00 3.29 -6.60
C LYS A 48 -16.35 1.81 -6.47
N SER A 49 -15.67 0.92 -7.20
CA SER A 49 -15.91 -0.52 -7.06
C SER A 49 -15.44 -1.05 -5.71
N GLU A 50 -16.29 -1.86 -5.08
CA GLU A 50 -15.96 -2.57 -3.84
C GLU A 50 -14.69 -3.42 -3.99
N TRP A 51 -14.51 -4.07 -5.15
CA TRP A 51 -13.32 -4.85 -5.45
C TRP A 51 -12.06 -3.99 -5.52
N GLY A 52 -12.16 -2.80 -6.10
CA GLY A 52 -11.02 -1.88 -6.19
C GLY A 52 -10.62 -1.34 -4.82
N ILE A 53 -11.60 -1.03 -3.98
CA ILE A 53 -11.35 -0.59 -2.59
C ILE A 53 -10.70 -1.72 -1.78
N TRP A 54 -11.15 -2.96 -1.97
CA TRP A 54 -10.58 -4.12 -1.30
C TRP A 54 -9.12 -4.34 -1.69
N TRP A 55 -8.80 -4.31 -2.99
CA TRP A 55 -7.43 -4.42 -3.49
C TRP A 55 -6.53 -3.29 -3.01
N LEU A 56 -7.01 -2.04 -3.06
CA LEU A 56 -6.26 -0.90 -2.55
C LEU A 56 -5.95 -1.07 -1.06
N SER A 57 -6.94 -1.52 -0.28
CA SER A 57 -6.78 -1.74 1.15
C SER A 57 -5.74 -2.82 1.46
N LEU A 58 -5.73 -3.91 0.71
CA LEU A 58 -4.72 -4.97 0.82
C LEU A 58 -3.31 -4.47 0.50
N ILE A 59 -3.16 -3.70 -0.57
CA ILE A 59 -1.85 -3.14 -0.96
C ILE A 59 -1.33 -2.23 0.15
N ILE A 60 -2.18 -1.34 0.70
CA ILE A 60 -1.79 -0.44 1.78
C ILE A 60 -1.42 -1.20 3.05
N PHE A 61 -2.14 -2.29 3.36
CA PHE A 61 -1.84 -3.16 4.49
C PHE A 61 -0.50 -3.90 4.33
N LEU A 62 -0.12 -4.26 3.11
CA LEU A 62 1.14 -4.93 2.79
C LEU A 62 2.35 -3.99 2.81
N ILE A 63 2.14 -2.68 2.72
CA ILE A 63 3.23 -1.70 2.77
C ILE A 63 3.63 -1.52 4.23
N PRO A 64 4.85 -1.91 4.61
CA PRO A 64 5.25 -1.81 5.99
C PRO A 64 5.38 -0.35 6.41
N GLY A 65 4.80 -0.04 7.56
CA GLY A 65 4.70 1.33 8.06
C GLY A 65 3.36 2.02 7.76
N SER A 66 2.43 1.36 7.06
CA SER A 66 1.04 1.81 6.91
C SER A 66 0.02 0.70 7.21
N MET A 67 -1.16 1.06 7.71
CA MET A 67 -2.26 0.14 7.99
C MET A 67 -3.61 0.81 7.67
N VAL A 68 -4.55 0.07 7.10
CA VAL A 68 -5.94 0.54 6.94
C VAL A 68 -6.69 0.39 8.27
N VAL A 69 -7.26 1.49 8.76
CA VAL A 69 -8.03 1.52 10.03
C VAL A 69 -9.52 1.34 9.76
N ARG A 70 -10.03 2.02 8.72
CA ARG A 70 -11.47 2.02 8.41
C ARG A 70 -11.70 2.39 6.96
N VAL A 71 -12.64 1.70 6.34
CA VAL A 71 -13.21 2.04 5.03
C VAL A 71 -14.58 2.65 5.25
N ARG A 72 -14.86 3.79 4.62
CA ARG A 72 -16.19 4.40 4.52
C ARG A 72 -16.55 4.56 3.06
N GLN A 73 -17.22 3.55 2.51
CA GLN A 73 -17.64 3.53 1.10
C GLN A 73 -18.67 4.63 0.79
N ASP A 74 -19.55 4.93 1.75
CA ASP A 74 -20.59 5.95 1.64
C ASP A 74 -20.05 7.37 1.43
N LEU A 75 -18.87 7.66 1.99
CA LEU A 75 -18.19 8.94 1.83
C LEU A 75 -17.00 8.88 0.86
N GLY A 76 -16.68 7.70 0.30
CA GLY A 76 -15.47 7.51 -0.50
C GLY A 76 -14.19 7.82 0.30
N LEU A 77 -14.10 7.38 1.56
CA LEU A 77 -12.96 7.68 2.44
C LEU A 77 -12.29 6.41 2.95
N LEU A 78 -10.96 6.38 2.88
CA LEU A 78 -10.12 5.36 3.50
C LEU A 78 -9.27 6.00 4.61
N TYR A 79 -9.35 5.47 5.83
CA TYR A 79 -8.51 5.91 6.94
C TYR A 79 -7.27 5.04 7.03
N VAL A 80 -6.11 5.67 6.94
CA VAL A 80 -4.80 5.00 6.96
C VAL A 80 -4.00 5.48 8.17
N HIS A 81 -3.52 4.52 8.96
CA HIS A 81 -2.56 4.74 10.02
C HIS A 81 -1.15 4.61 9.47
N LEU A 82 -0.33 5.65 9.64
CA LEU A 82 1.09 5.66 9.32
C LEU A 82 1.86 5.47 10.63
N LEU A 83 2.77 4.50 10.67
CA LEU A 83 3.60 4.19 11.82
C LEU A 83 4.62 5.31 12.10
N HIS A 84 5.11 5.95 11.04
CA HIS A 84 6.01 7.10 11.12
C HIS A 84 5.85 7.97 9.88
N THR A 85 5.65 9.27 10.08
CA THR A 85 5.61 10.25 9.00
C THR A 85 6.20 11.59 9.45
N HIS A 86 6.84 12.29 8.52
CA HIS A 86 7.26 13.68 8.70
C HIS A 86 6.24 14.66 8.10
N ASP A 87 5.51 14.21 7.07
CA ASP A 87 4.47 14.95 6.35
C ASP A 87 3.39 13.96 5.89
N ALA A 88 2.36 13.82 6.72
CA ALA A 88 1.31 12.83 6.55
C ALA A 88 0.53 13.02 5.23
N ASP A 89 0.32 14.28 4.82
CA ASP A 89 -0.43 14.61 3.62
C ASP A 89 0.38 14.31 2.36
N LYS A 90 1.70 14.56 2.38
CA LYS A 90 2.56 14.20 1.26
C LYS A 90 2.71 12.69 1.09
N ASP A 91 2.84 11.95 2.19
CA ASP A 91 2.98 10.50 2.17
C ASP A 91 1.69 9.85 1.64
N ILE A 92 0.51 10.32 2.08
CA ILE A 92 -0.77 9.78 1.63
C ILE A 92 -1.05 10.12 0.16
N GLN A 93 -0.68 11.32 -0.32
CA GLN A 93 -0.80 11.68 -1.73
C GLN A 93 0.13 10.86 -2.63
N THR A 94 1.33 10.55 -2.14
CA THR A 94 2.26 9.64 -2.83
C THR A 94 1.68 8.23 -2.93
N LEU A 95 1.06 7.73 -1.85
CA LEU A 95 0.37 6.45 -1.81
C LEU A 95 -0.82 6.43 -2.79
N LYS A 96 -1.64 7.49 -2.78
CA LYS A 96 -2.78 7.68 -3.69
C LYS A 96 -2.33 7.59 -5.15
N SER A 97 -1.40 8.45 -5.54
CA SER A 97 -0.91 8.55 -6.92
C SER A 97 -0.23 7.27 -7.40
N ARG A 98 0.52 6.57 -6.54
CA ARG A 98 1.20 5.32 -6.93
C ARG A 98 0.27 4.15 -7.16
N PHE A 99 -0.75 3.97 -6.31
CA PHE A 99 -1.51 2.73 -6.27
C PHE A 99 -2.93 2.90 -6.79
N GLU A 100 -3.63 3.96 -6.39
CA GLU A 100 -5.01 4.16 -6.81
C GLU A 100 -5.10 4.41 -8.31
N HIS A 101 -4.21 5.23 -8.87
CA HIS A 101 -4.18 5.49 -10.31
C HIS A 101 -3.93 4.22 -11.13
N LYS A 102 -2.97 3.38 -10.70
CA LYS A 102 -2.68 2.11 -11.37
C LYS A 102 -3.82 1.11 -11.25
N LEU A 103 -4.46 1.04 -10.09
CA LEU A 103 -5.62 0.16 -9.88
C LEU A 103 -6.81 0.56 -10.74
N ARG A 104 -7.09 1.86 -10.89
CA ARG A 104 -8.15 2.35 -11.78
C ARG A 104 -7.93 1.94 -13.24
N LEU A 105 -6.68 1.97 -13.72
CA LEU A 105 -6.33 1.50 -15.06
C LEU A 105 -6.56 -0.01 -15.21
N ILE A 106 -6.14 -0.81 -14.23
CA ILE A 106 -6.27 -2.27 -14.25
C ILE A 106 -7.74 -2.70 -14.20
N LEU A 107 -8.55 -2.01 -13.40
CA LEU A 107 -9.98 -2.31 -13.21
C LEU A 107 -10.88 -1.71 -14.31
N GLY A 108 -10.32 -0.93 -15.25
CA GLY A 108 -11.09 -0.29 -16.32
C GLY A 108 -12.01 0.83 -15.83
N GLU A 109 -11.77 1.39 -14.63
CA GLU A 109 -12.55 2.51 -14.05
C GLU A 109 -12.07 3.90 -14.55
N VAL A 110 -11.18 3.91 -15.54
CA VAL A 110 -10.81 5.14 -16.25
C VAL A 110 -11.82 5.33 -17.37
N LYS A 111 -12.82 6.17 -17.11
CA LYS A 111 -13.71 6.66 -18.16
C LYS A 111 -12.87 7.51 -19.12
N SER A 112 -12.86 7.12 -20.40
CA SER A 112 -12.45 7.97 -21.52
C SER A 112 -13.19 9.30 -21.52
#